data_AF-A0A356WX33-F1
#
_entry.id   AF-A0A356WX33-F1
#
_cell.length_a   1.000
_cell.length_b   1.000
_cell.length_c   1.000
_cell.angle_alpha   90.00
_cell.angle_beta   90.00
_cell.angle_gamma   90.00
#
_symmetry.space_group_name_H-M   'P 1'
#
loop_
_entity.id
_entity.type
_entity.pdbx_description
1 polymer ?
#
loop_
_entity_poly.entity_id
_entity_poly.type
_entity_poly.pdbx_seq_one_letter_code
_entity_poly.pdbx_strand_id
1 'polypeptide(L)' 'NEFGDYWTDIGTIESFFEANLSLASTIPEFNLYDNQNYIYTRARLLPPSKLMGTTLEHALVAEGC' A
#
# COMPACT_ATOMS: atom_id res chain seq x y z
N ASN A 1 -0.08 21.13 -2.77
CA ASN A 1 -1.52 21.43 -2.70
C ASN A 1 -2.09 20.67 -1.53
N GLU A 2 -2.76 21.44 -0.65
CA GLU A 2 -3.78 21.02 0.32
C GLU A 2 -3.42 19.94 1.36
N PHE A 3 -3.47 20.34 2.63
CA PHE A 3 -3.69 19.43 3.75
C PHE A 3 -5.07 18.76 3.55
N GLY A 4 -5.11 17.62 2.85
CA GLY A 4 -6.34 16.90 2.53
C GLY A 4 -6.31 15.53 3.18
N ASP A 5 -7.21 15.30 4.14
CA ASP A 5 -7.43 13.99 4.74
C ASP A 5 -7.73 12.97 3.63
N TYR A 6 -7.03 11.83 3.62
CA TYR A 6 -7.34 10.75 2.70
C TYR A 6 -8.65 10.08 3.12
N TRP A 7 -9.64 10.12 2.22
CA TRP A 7 -10.86 9.33 2.33
C TRP A 7 -11.27 8.86 0.95
N THR A 8 -11.70 7.60 0.86
CA THR A 8 -12.24 7.03 -0.36
C THR A 8 -13.36 6.04 -0.02
N ASP A 9 -14.42 6.04 -0.83
CA ASP A 9 -15.50 5.05 -0.70
C ASP A 9 -15.12 3.78 -1.47
N ILE A 10 -14.94 2.68 -0.75
CA ILE A 10 -14.58 1.37 -1.32
C ILE A 10 -15.82 0.47 -1.39
N GLY A 11 -16.87 0.97 -2.05
CA GLY A 11 -18.17 0.30 -2.15
C GLY A 11 -18.33 -0.67 -3.32
N THR A 12 -17.44 -0.62 -4.31
CA THR A 12 -17.49 -1.45 -5.53
C THR A 12 -16.18 -2.20 -5.78
N ILE A 13 -16.22 -3.27 -6.58
CA ILE A 13 -15.01 -4.02 -6.98
C ILE A 13 -13.98 -3.10 -7.65
N GLU A 14 -14.43 -2.20 -8.52
CA GLU A 14 -13.57 -1.22 -9.19
C GLU A 14 -12.90 -0.29 -8.18
N SER A 15 -13.68 0.34 -7.28
CA SER A 15 -13.12 1.24 -6.25
C SER A 15 -12.13 0.52 -5.32
N PHE A 16 -12.39 -0.74 -4.97
CA PHE A 16 -11.47 -1.55 -4.16
C PHE A 16 -10.15 -1.80 -4.89
N PHE A 17 -10.23 -2.16 -6.16
CA PHE A 17 -9.06 -2.46 -6.97
C PHE A 17 -8.20 -1.21 -7.18
N GLU A 18 -8.81 -0.09 -7.58
CA GLU A 18 -8.11 1.17 -7.82
C GLU A 18 -7.47 1.71 -6.53
N ALA A 19 -8.17 1.67 -5.39
CA ALA A 19 -7.62 2.08 -4.11
C ALA A 19 -6.35 1.29 -3.76
N ASN A 20 -6.34 -0.05 -3.96
CA ASN A 20 -5.16 -0.87 -3.68
C ASN A 20 -4.01 -0.63 -4.68
N LEU A 21 -4.30 -0.50 -5.98
CA LEU A 21 -3.26 -0.23 -6.98
C LEU A 21 -2.60 1.14 -6.76
N SER A 22 -3.38 2.15 -6.37
CA SER A 22 -2.88 3.50 -6.13
C SER A 22 -1.77 3.58 -5.07
N LEU A 23 -1.73 2.60 -4.15
CA LEU A 23 -0.69 2.49 -3.12
C LEU A 23 0.72 2.32 -3.71
N ALA A 24 0.82 1.79 -4.93
CA ALA A 24 2.09 1.56 -5.60
C ALA A 24 2.54 2.76 -6.47
N SER A 25 1.77 3.85 -6.48
CA SER A 25 2.13 5.07 -7.20
C SER A 25 3.36 5.76 -6.60
N THR A 26 3.99 6.66 -7.38
CA THR A 26 5.19 7.39 -6.94
C THR A 26 4.94 8.23 -5.67
N ILE A 27 3.75 8.82 -5.55
CA ILE A 27 3.31 9.56 -4.36
C ILE A 27 1.87 9.12 -4.09
N PRO A 28 1.66 8.09 -3.25
CA PRO A 28 0.32 7.62 -2.91
C PRO A 28 -0.45 8.69 -2.14
N GLU A 29 -1.75 8.82 -2.45
CA GLU A 29 -2.65 9.68 -1.68
C GLU A 29 -2.82 9.16 -0.24
N PHE A 30 -2.79 7.82 -0.06
CA PHE A 30 -2.77 7.20 1.25
C PHE A 30 -1.35 6.84 1.69
N ASN A 31 -0.88 7.48 2.76
CA ASN A 31 0.46 7.25 3.28
C ASN A 31 0.51 6.08 4.27
N LEU A 32 0.84 4.87 3.79
CA LEU A 32 1.10 3.70 4.64
C LEU A 32 2.33 3.85 5.57
N TYR A 33 3.16 4.87 5.36
CA TYR A 33 4.39 5.12 6.10
C TYR A 33 4.28 6.32 7.04
N ASP A 34 3.06 6.74 7.41
CA ASP A 34 2.85 7.78 8.42
C ASP A 34 3.36 7.29 9.80
N ASN A 35 4.38 7.98 10.32
CA ASN A 35 5.01 7.68 11.61
C ASN A 35 4.37 8.43 12.79
N GLN A 36 3.31 9.20 12.57
CA GLN A 36 2.53 9.87 13.61
C GLN A 36 1.20 9.15 13.83
N ASN A 37 0.51 8.76 12.74
CA ASN A 37 -0.79 8.10 12.79
C ASN A 37 -0.68 6.64 12.31
N TYR A 38 -0.28 5.75 13.21
CA TYR A 38 -0.08 4.34 12.89
C TYR A 38 -1.39 3.59 12.67
N ILE A 39 -1.40 2.73 11.65
CA ILE A 39 -2.45 1.72 11.44
C ILE A 39 -2.00 0.42 12.10
N TYR A 40 -2.71 0.00 13.14
CA TYR A 40 -2.42 -1.26 13.83
C TYR A 40 -3.20 -2.42 13.21
N THR A 41 -2.52 -3.54 13.01
CA THR A 41 -3.10 -4.81 12.57
C THR A 41 -2.41 -5.97 13.28
N ARG A 42 -2.88 -7.21 13.07
CA ARG A 42 -2.22 -8.40 13.59
C ARG A 42 -0.95 -8.69 12.77
N ALA A 43 0.18 -8.18 13.22
CA ALA A 43 1.47 -8.49 12.63
C ALA A 43 1.75 -10.00 12.65
N ARG A 44 2.32 -10.50 11.55
CA ARG A 44 2.85 -11.86 11.44
C ARG A 44 4.36 -11.73 11.29
N LEU A 45 5.10 -12.75 11.71
CA LEU A 45 6.55 -12.82 11.51
C LEU A 45 6.80 -13.82 10.37
N LEU A 46 6.54 -13.39 9.13
CA LEU A 46 6.72 -14.27 7.98
C LEU A 46 8.18 -14.19 7.48
N PRO A 47 8.67 -15.22 6.76
CA PRO A 47 9.95 -15.12 6.08
C PRO A 47 10.01 -13.93 5.11
N PRO A 48 11.21 -13.38 4.82
CA PRO A 48 11.35 -12.27 3.88
C PRO A 48 11.01 -12.71 2.45
N SER A 49 10.46 -11.78 1.67
CA SER A 49 10.22 -11.97 0.25
C SER A 49 11.51 -11.72 -0.54
N LYS A 50 11.92 -12.70 -1.36
CA LYS A 50 13.18 -12.64 -2.10
C LYS A 50 12.93 -12.73 -3.60
N LEU A 51 13.34 -11.69 -4.32
CA LEU A 51 13.19 -11.56 -5.77
C LEU A 51 14.58 -11.62 -6.43
N MET A 52 14.71 -12.37 -7.52
CA MET A 52 15.97 -12.50 -8.26
C MET A 52 15.72 -12.54 -9.76
N GLY A 53 16.59 -11.91 -10.55
CA GLY A 53 16.58 -11.98 -12.02
C GLY A 53 15.43 -11.25 -12.70
N THR A 54 14.80 -10.27 -12.04
CA THR A 54 13.67 -9.51 -12.58
C THR A 54 13.71 -8.03 -12.17
N THR A 55 12.87 -7.22 -12.80
CA THR A 55 12.61 -5.81 -12.45
C THR A 55 11.18 -5.68 -11.94
N LEU A 56 10.99 -4.90 -10.89
CA LEU A 56 9.68 -4.45 -10.42
C LEU A 56 9.59 -2.94 -10.58
N GLU A 57 8.48 -2.47 -11.13
CA GLU A 57 8.16 -1.04 -11.28
C GLU A 57 6.77 -0.82 -10.67
N HIS A 58 6.62 0.25 -9.88
CA HIS A 58 5.36 0.62 -9.21
C HIS A 58 4.65 -0.59 -8.58
N ALA A 59 5.36 -1.30 -7.70
CA ALA A 59 4.86 -2.48 -7.02
C ALA A 59 5.15 -2.43 -5.51
N LEU A 60 4.23 -3.00 -4.72
CA LEU A 60 4.41 -3.25 -3.29
C LEU A 60 4.44 -4.76 -3.06
N VAL A 61 5.44 -5.23 -2.32
CA VAL A 61 5.62 -6.64 -1.97
C VAL A 61 5.71 -6.74 -0.45
N ALA A 62 4.76 -7.48 0.15
CA ALA A 62 4.78 -7.77 1.58
C ALA A 62 5.69 -8.98 1.87
N GLU A 63 5.95 -9.25 3.14
CA GLU A 63 6.64 -10.46 3.62
C GLU A 63 5.87 -11.76 3.28
N GLY A 64 6.60 -12.87 3.13
CA GLY A 64 6.05 -14.20 2.86
C GLY A 64 5.71 -14.50 1.39
N CYS A 65 6.25 -13.73 0.44
CA CYS A 65 6.10 -13.95 -1.02
C CYS A 65 7.30 -14.69 -1.64
#